data_AF-A0A1I7VRY1-F1
#
_entry.id   AF-A0A1I7VRY1-F1
#
_cell.length_a   1.000
_cell.length_b   1.000
_cell.length_c   1.000
_cell.angle_alpha   90.00
_cell.angle_beta   90.00
_cell.angle_gamma   90.00
#
_symmetry.space_group_name_H-M   'P 1'
#
loop_
_entity.id
_entity.type
_entity.pdbx_description
1 polymer ?
#
loop_
_entity_poly.entity_id
_entity_poly.type
_entity_poly.pdbx_seq_one_letter_code
_entity_poly.pdbx_strand_id
1 'polypeptide(L)'
;MQSRIQNFAGVAFARLFSAERIPRRLHDHLQKTNKARKGTYNAIRRPYTINCDMEVDDKGDLCQEWAKANLCDTNRATMFLFCRRTCLCVGPPTNIPP
;
A
#
# COMPACT_ATOMS: atom_id res chain seq x y z
N MET A 1 40.21 -0.52 1.63
CA MET A 1 40.83 -1.27 0.51
C MET A 1 40.22 -2.67 0.47
N GLN A 2 39.56 -2.98 -0.66
CA GLN A 2 39.33 -4.28 -1.33
C GLN A 2 39.55 -5.58 -0.53
N SER A 3 38.53 -6.43 -0.34
CA SER A 3 38.02 -7.47 -1.27
C SER A 3 38.91 -8.72 -1.42
N ARG A 4 38.42 -9.90 -0.99
CA ARG A 4 38.09 -11.08 -1.84
C ARG A 4 37.83 -12.36 -1.03
N ILE A 5 36.56 -12.79 -1.02
CA ILE A 5 36.02 -14.13 -1.28
C ILE A 5 36.95 -15.35 -1.07
N GLN A 6 36.56 -16.29 -0.18
CA GLN A 6 36.51 -17.74 -0.48
C GLN A 6 35.35 -18.43 0.26
N ASN A 7 34.52 -19.13 -0.51
CA ASN A 7 33.38 -19.96 -0.12
C ASN A 7 33.78 -21.10 0.84
N PHE A 8 33.01 -21.34 1.89
CA PHE A 8 32.84 -22.67 2.45
C PHE A 8 31.37 -22.93 2.79
N ALA A 9 30.83 -23.91 2.08
CA ALA A 9 29.60 -24.60 2.39
C ALA A 9 29.64 -25.17 3.82
N GLY A 10 28.53 -25.10 4.54
CA GLY A 10 28.47 -25.70 5.87
C GLY A 10 27.26 -25.26 6.66
N VAL A 11 26.10 -25.78 6.26
CA VAL A 11 24.86 -25.70 7.04
C VAL A 11 25.11 -26.35 8.40
N ALA A 12 25.38 -25.56 9.43
CA ALA A 12 25.61 -26.07 10.79
C ALA A 12 25.05 -25.13 11.86
N PHE A 13 23.78 -24.71 11.72
CA PHE A 13 23.03 -24.05 12.80
C PHE A 13 21.54 -24.43 12.85
N ALA A 14 21.16 -25.59 12.30
CA ALA A 14 19.75 -26.00 12.29
C ALA A 14 19.57 -27.49 12.63
N ARG A 15 19.92 -27.89 13.86
CA ARG A 15 19.57 -29.23 14.38
C ARG A 15 19.04 -29.23 15.82
N LEU A 16 18.27 -28.22 16.23
CA LEU A 16 17.51 -28.25 17.50
C LEU A 16 16.14 -27.55 17.44
N PHE A 17 15.49 -27.53 16.27
CA PHE A 17 14.04 -27.30 16.22
C PHE A 17 13.42 -28.52 15.56
N SER A 18 12.84 -29.39 16.38
CA SER A 18 11.95 -30.45 15.93
C SER A 18 10.93 -29.85 14.98
N ALA A 19 11.01 -30.21 13.70
CA ALA A 19 9.94 -29.98 12.75
C ALA A 19 8.78 -30.89 13.14
N GLU A 20 8.00 -30.46 14.13
CA GLU A 20 6.72 -31.05 14.46
C GLU A 20 5.80 -30.76 13.27
N ARG A 21 5.79 -31.73 12.35
CA ARG A 21 5.05 -31.67 11.09
C ARG A 21 3.58 -31.60 11.45
N ILE A 22 3.01 -30.41 11.40
CA ILE A 22 1.59 -30.16 11.71
C ILE A 22 0.74 -31.22 10.96
N PRO A 23 -0.13 -32.00 11.65
CA PRO A 23 -0.97 -32.97 10.99
C PRO A 23 -1.86 -32.25 9.97
N ARG A 24 -1.95 -32.75 8.72
CA ARG A 24 -2.67 -32.10 7.62
C ARG A 24 -4.08 -31.63 8.00
N ARG A 25 -4.79 -32.39 8.84
CA ARG A 25 -6.11 -32.01 9.40
C ARG A 25 -6.12 -30.68 10.17
N LEU A 26 -5.08 -30.35 10.94
CA LEU A 26 -5.00 -29.11 11.71
C LEU A 26 -4.73 -27.91 10.79
N HIS A 27 -3.86 -28.09 9.78
CA HIS A 27 -3.62 -27.08 8.76
C HIS A 27 -4.89 -26.75 7.96
N ASP A 28 -5.67 -27.76 7.56
CA ASP A 28 -6.94 -27.58 6.83
C ASP A 28 -7.99 -26.82 7.66
N HIS A 29 -8.04 -27.04 8.97
CA HIS A 29 -8.99 -26.35 9.86
C HIS A 29 -8.61 -24.86 10.06
N LEU A 30 -7.31 -24.57 10.21
CA LEU A 30 -6.80 -23.19 10.28
C LEU A 30 -7.00 -22.41 8.97
N GLN A 31 -6.87 -23.08 7.82
CA GLN A 31 -7.15 -22.45 6.53
C GLN A 31 -8.65 -22.13 6.33
N LYS A 32 -9.55 -23.01 6.79
CA LYS A 32 -11.01 -22.78 6.73
C LYS A 32 -11.44 -21.56 7.54
N THR A 33 -10.91 -21.37 8.74
CA THR A 33 -11.22 -20.19 9.58
C THR A 33 -10.65 -18.88 9.01
N ASN A 34 -9.45 -18.93 8.41
CA ASN A 34 -8.85 -17.78 7.72
C ASN A 34 -9.65 -17.32 6.49
N LYS A 35 -10.17 -18.27 5.70
CA LYS A 35 -10.99 -17.98 4.51
C LYS A 35 -12.31 -17.28 4.86
N ALA A 36 -12.97 -17.71 5.95
CA ALA A 36 -14.19 -17.07 6.45
C ALA A 36 -13.94 -15.61 6.90
N ARG A 37 -12.82 -15.35 7.58
CA ARG A 37 -12.40 -13.99 7.98
C ARG A 37 -12.01 -13.09 6.80
N LYS A 38 -11.45 -13.67 5.74
CA LYS A 38 -11.05 -12.92 4.53
C LYS A 38 -12.26 -12.40 3.75
N GLY A 39 -13.37 -13.14 3.75
CA GLY A 39 -14.64 -12.72 3.15
C GLY A 39 -15.29 -11.53 3.88
N THR A 40 -15.27 -11.54 5.22
CA THR A 40 -15.85 -10.43 6.02
C THR A 40 -14.97 -9.18 6.00
N TYR A 41 -13.64 -9.31 5.96
CA TYR A 41 -12.73 -8.18 5.85
C TYR A 41 -12.90 -7.39 4.55
N ASN A 42 -13.08 -8.07 3.42
CA ASN A 42 -13.31 -7.42 2.14
C ASN A 42 -14.70 -6.76 2.06
N ALA A 43 -15.71 -7.29 2.78
CA ALA A 43 -17.04 -6.69 2.88
C ALA A 43 -17.07 -5.40 3.73
N ILE A 44 -16.16 -5.26 4.70
CA ILE A 44 -16.03 -4.07 5.55
C ILE A 44 -15.15 -2.99 4.89
N ARG A 45 -14.26 -3.37 3.96
CA ARG A 45 -13.54 -2.43 3.09
C ARG A 45 -14.51 -1.85 2.05
N ARG A 46 -15.33 -0.90 2.49
CA ARG A 46 -16.05 -0.03 1.58
C ARG A 46 -15.02 0.79 0.79
N PRO A 47 -15.12 0.85 -0.55
CA PRO A 47 -14.29 1.75 -1.31
C PRO A 47 -14.53 3.17 -0.81
N TYR A 48 -13.45 3.92 -0.58
CA TYR A 48 -13.56 5.34 -0.29
C TYR A 48 -14.05 6.04 -1.55
N THR A 49 -15.35 6.33 -1.59
CA THR A 49 -15.98 7.11 -2.65
C THR A 49 -15.88 8.58 -2.28
N ILE A 50 -15.03 9.33 -2.99
CA ILE A 50 -14.92 10.77 -2.84
C ILE A 50 -16.00 11.47 -3.66
N ASN A 51 -16.61 12.53 -3.11
CA ASN A 51 -17.58 13.35 -3.82
C ASN A 51 -16.95 14.70 -4.19
N CYS A 52 -16.60 14.87 -5.47
CA CYS A 52 -15.90 16.04 -5.99
C CYS A 52 -16.67 17.36 -5.89
N ASP A 53 -18.00 17.31 -5.73
CA ASP A 53 -18.83 18.51 -5.63
C ASP A 53 -18.82 19.11 -4.21
N MET A 54 -18.56 18.27 -3.20
CA MET A 54 -18.54 18.64 -1.79
C MET A 54 -17.13 18.98 -1.29
N GLU A 55 -16.10 18.48 -1.97
CA GLU A 55 -14.71 18.68 -1.58
C GLU A 55 -14.22 20.06 -2.05
N VAL A 56 -13.55 20.75 -1.14
CA VAL A 56 -13.00 22.09 -1.36
C VAL A 56 -11.52 22.06 -1.03
N ASP A 57 -10.73 22.78 -1.83
CA ASP A 57 -9.31 22.91 -1.61
C ASP A 57 -9.04 24.06 -0.63
N ASP A 58 -8.45 23.76 0.53
CA ASP A 58 -8.09 24.73 1.57
C ASP A 58 -7.02 25.72 1.14
N LYS A 59 -6.21 25.36 0.14
CA LYS A 59 -5.08 26.17 -0.35
C LYS A 59 -5.36 26.86 -1.69
N GLY A 60 -6.58 26.70 -2.24
CA GLY A 60 -6.99 27.34 -3.49
C GLY A 60 -6.00 27.08 -4.63
N ASP A 61 -5.50 28.15 -5.25
CA ASP A 61 -4.63 28.09 -6.43
C ASP A 61 -3.29 27.38 -6.20
N LEU A 62 -2.77 27.36 -4.97
CA LEU A 62 -1.56 26.60 -4.62
C LEU A 62 -1.71 25.11 -4.90
N CYS A 63 -2.93 24.59 -4.81
CA CYS A 63 -3.19 23.19 -5.11
C CYS A 63 -2.91 22.85 -6.57
N GLN A 64 -3.10 23.79 -7.50
CA GLN A 64 -2.75 23.57 -8.91
C GLN A 64 -1.23 23.51 -9.10
N GLU A 65 -0.47 24.37 -8.43
CA GLU A 65 0.99 24.35 -8.49
C GLU A 65 1.56 23.08 -7.87
N TRP A 66 1.03 22.65 -6.72
CA TRP A 66 1.43 21.42 -6.07
C TRP A 66 1.05 20.19 -6.90
N ALA A 67 -0.10 20.21 -7.58
CA ALA A 67 -0.46 19.18 -8.53
C ALA A 67 0.51 19.14 -9.72
N LYS A 68 0.87 20.29 -10.31
CA LYS A 68 1.89 20.38 -11.38
C LYS A 68 3.26 19.87 -10.93
N ALA A 69 3.64 20.11 -9.68
CA ALA A 69 4.88 19.62 -9.09
C ALA A 69 4.81 18.15 -8.64
N ASN A 70 3.73 17.43 -8.98
CA ASN A 70 3.52 16.01 -8.68
C ASN A 70 3.49 15.68 -7.17
N LEU A 71 3.04 16.63 -6.33
CA LEU A 71 2.86 16.40 -4.90
C LEU A 71 1.64 15.53 -4.60
N CYS A 72 0.68 15.40 -5.52
CA CYS A 72 -0.48 14.52 -5.34
C CYS A 72 -0.06 13.06 -5.10
N ASP A 73 1.02 12.62 -5.75
CA ASP A 73 1.58 11.28 -5.57
C ASP A 73 2.70 11.25 -4.53
N THR A 74 3.63 12.21 -4.61
CA THR A 74 4.83 12.23 -3.75
C THR A 74 4.48 12.56 -2.29
N ASN A 75 3.50 13.43 -2.06
CA ASN A 75 3.06 13.84 -0.73
C ASN A 75 1.54 13.76 -0.59
N ARG A 76 1.02 12.55 -0.84
CA ARG A 76 -0.41 12.24 -0.82
C ARG A 76 -1.10 12.63 0.49
N ALA A 77 -0.45 12.49 1.64
CA ALA A 77 -1.07 12.83 2.93
C ALA A 77 -1.32 14.34 3.06
N THR A 78 -0.32 15.17 2.75
CA THR A 78 -0.47 16.63 2.77
C THR A 78 -1.46 17.11 1.72
N MET A 79 -1.42 16.53 0.51
CA MET A 79 -2.38 16.88 -0.53
C MET A 79 -3.80 16.43 -0.20
N PHE A 80 -3.97 15.28 0.45
CA PHE A 80 -5.29 14.84 0.91
C PHE A 80 -5.88 15.80 1.95
N LEU A 81 -5.04 16.40 2.81
CA LEU A 81 -5.52 17.35 3.80
C LEU A 81 -5.96 18.67 3.16
N PHE A 82 -5.16 19.21 2.23
CA PHE A 82 -5.32 20.60 1.76
C PHE A 82 -5.85 20.75 0.34
N CYS A 83 -5.62 19.76 -0.51
CA CYS A 83 -5.85 19.81 -1.95
C CYS A 83 -6.63 18.58 -2.43
N ARG A 84 -7.58 18.14 -1.60
CA ARG A 84 -8.28 16.87 -1.75
C ARG A 84 -9.07 16.83 -3.06
N ARG A 85 -9.71 17.95 -3.43
CA ARG A 85 -10.46 18.09 -4.68
C ARG A 85 -9.52 18.12 -5.87
N THR A 86 -8.50 18.98 -5.86
CA THR A 86 -7.55 19.08 -6.98
C THR A 86 -6.86 17.74 -7.27
N CYS A 87 -6.33 17.07 -6.25
CA CYS A 87 -5.54 15.85 -6.47
C CYS A 87 -6.37 14.59 -6.77
N LEU A 88 -7.64 14.53 -6.37
CA LEU A 88 -8.48 13.34 -6.58
C LEU A 88 -9.53 13.51 -7.68
N CYS A 89 -9.92 14.74 -8.01
CA CYS A 89 -10.99 15.01 -8.97
C CYS A 89 -10.50 15.65 -10.27
N VAL A 90 -9.63 16.65 -10.18
CA VAL A 90 -9.10 17.35 -11.38
C VAL A 90 -7.86 16.65 -11.92
N GLY A 91 -7.00 16.20 -11.01
CA GLY A 91 -5.69 15.67 -11.34
C GLY A 91 -4.69 16.76 -11.71
N PRO A 92 -3.39 16.42 -11.83
CA PRO A 92 -2.40 17.34 -12.36
C PRO A 92 -2.80 17.75 -13.77
N PRO A 93 -2.75 19.05 -14.13
CA PRO A 93 -3.03 19.47 -15.49
C PRO A 93 -1.97 18.85 -16.40
N THR A 94 -2.36 17.83 -17.15
CA THR A 94 -1.50 17.29 -18.19
C THR A 94 -1.42 18.36 -19.27
N ASN A 95 -0.22 18.83 -19.59
CA ASN A 95 0.02 19.73 -20.72
C ASN A 95 -0.13 18.95 -22.05
N ILE A 96 -1.22 18.23 -22.22
CA ILE A 96 -1.60 17.57 -23.46
C ILE A 96 -2.67 18.47 -24.09
N PRO A 97 -2.34 19.26 -25.12
CA PRO A 97 -3.37 19.97 -25.88
C PRO A 97 -4.27 18.93 -26.58
N PRO A 98 -5.55 19.28 -26.85
CA PRO A 98 -6.53 18.38 -27.47
C PRO A 98 -6.11 17.87 -28.85
#